data_AF-A0A971PC24-F1
#
_entry.id   AF-A0A971PC24-F1
#
_cell.length_a   1.000
_cell.length_b   1.000
_cell.length_c   1.000
_cell.angle_alpha   90.00
_cell.angle_beta   90.00
_cell.angle_gamma   90.00
#
_symmetry.space_group_name_H-M   'P 1'
#
loop_
_entity.id
_entity.type
_entity.pdbx_description
1 polymer ?
#
loop_
_entity_poly.entity_id
_entity_poly.type
_entity_poly.pdbx_seq_one_letter_code
_entity_poly.pdbx_strand_id
1 'polypeptide(L)'
;MARAVGIDLGTTNSVVAVMEGGNPSVIVNAEGSRTTPSVVAFKDKDERLVGQVARRQGALNPEKTFYSVKRFMGRRYSEVGEERNLVPYIAVSGPSDAVRFKVGEKQYAPEEVSAMVLKKLVDDASNYLGEKITDAVITVPAYFNDAQRQATKDAGKIAGLNVLRIINEPTAAALAYGLDKKANETILVFDLGGGTFDVSILEVGDGVFEVKSTSGDTHLGGDNFDKAIVDWLAEEYRKDYQIDLRKDKQALQRLIEAAEKAKVELSSIFETQVSLPFITADADGPKHLDMKLTRAKFEDLIHPLVERLRGPVEQALADAKLSARDIEEVILVGGSTRVPAVQKLVRDLTGKEPHMGVNPDEVVAVGAAIQAGVLSGEVKDVVLLDVTPLSLGVETMGGLMTRIIERNTTIPVRRSEVFSTAEDNQPAVDINVLQGEREMAKDNRLLGHFKLEGIPLAARGLPQIEVTFDIDANGILKVSAKDKASSKEQSVTISGASSLEQAEVDRMLKDAASYAAEDRKRREEVEQRNEADSLVYQVERKLSEVGSALPVHEKARLEEALQSLKNALKEGATPDAIRGLKEELSAAAVALEQAEAQGAGNSGHHANSSNGDHDVIDAEFEEQ
;
A
#
# COMPACT_ATOMS: atom_id res chain seq x y z
N MET A 1 14.80 8.92 20.13
CA MET A 1 13.78 9.14 19.07
C MET A 1 12.96 7.87 18.98
N ALA A 2 11.67 7.96 18.67
CA ALA A 2 10.88 6.76 18.39
C ALA A 2 11.47 6.04 17.16
N ARG A 3 11.36 4.71 17.10
CA ARG A 3 11.79 3.97 15.90
C ARG A 3 10.93 4.39 14.71
N ALA A 4 11.58 4.58 13.57
CA ALA A 4 10.92 4.84 12.31
C ALA A 4 10.90 3.57 11.46
N VAL A 5 9.83 3.38 10.69
CA VAL A 5 9.66 2.23 9.80
C VAL A 5 9.71 2.65 8.33
N GLY A 6 10.13 1.74 7.47
CA GLY A 6 9.98 1.86 6.02
C GLY A 6 8.71 1.15 5.57
N ILE A 7 7.86 1.84 4.82
CA ILE A 7 6.62 1.27 4.29
C ILE A 7 6.65 1.33 2.77
N ASP A 8 6.58 0.15 2.15
CA ASP A 8 6.17 0.03 0.76
C ASP A 8 4.64 0.02 0.67
N LEU A 9 4.05 1.11 0.21
CA LEU A 9 2.60 1.21 0.00
C LEU A 9 2.29 0.82 -1.45
N GLY A 10 2.23 -0.46 -1.78
CA GLY A 10 2.04 -0.90 -3.17
C GLY A 10 0.58 -0.93 -3.63
N THR A 11 0.36 -1.00 -4.95
CA THR A 11 -0.98 -1.06 -5.56
C THR A 11 -1.77 -2.30 -5.14
N THR A 12 -1.10 -3.46 -5.10
CA THR A 12 -1.72 -4.76 -4.82
C THR A 12 -1.38 -5.25 -3.42
N ASN A 13 -0.11 -5.12 -3.01
CA ASN A 13 0.38 -5.51 -1.70
C ASN A 13 1.21 -4.37 -1.12
N SER A 14 1.21 -4.25 0.19
CA SER A 14 2.06 -3.36 0.96
C SER A 14 2.93 -4.15 1.93
N VAL A 15 4.11 -3.61 2.23
CA VAL A 15 5.13 -4.24 3.08
C VAL A 15 5.67 -3.21 4.06
N VAL A 16 5.96 -3.62 5.30
CA VAL A 16 6.58 -2.78 6.30
C VAL A 16 7.86 -3.42 6.82
N ALA A 17 8.91 -2.63 6.93
CA ALA A 17 10.23 -3.03 7.38
C ALA A 17 10.80 -2.03 8.37
N VAL A 18 11.78 -2.47 9.15
CA VAL A 18 12.42 -1.69 10.22
C VAL A 18 13.92 -2.01 10.26
N MET A 19 14.72 -1.09 10.78
CA MET A 19 16.12 -1.36 11.13
C MET A 19 16.20 -2.03 12.50
N GLU A 20 16.77 -3.23 12.58
CA GLU A 20 17.02 -3.96 13.82
C GLU A 20 18.49 -4.37 13.91
N GLY A 21 19.19 -3.88 14.93
CA GLY A 21 20.59 -4.21 15.15
C GLY A 21 21.49 -3.83 13.96
N GLY A 22 21.18 -2.72 13.28
CA GLY A 22 21.91 -2.26 12.09
C GLY A 22 21.55 -2.96 10.78
N ASN A 23 20.62 -3.93 10.79
CA ASN A 23 20.17 -4.62 9.58
C ASN A 23 18.69 -4.35 9.30
N PRO A 24 18.28 -4.17 8.03
CA PRO A 24 16.86 -4.04 7.70
C PRO A 24 16.16 -5.40 7.79
N SER A 25 14.96 -5.41 8.38
CA SER A 25 14.11 -6.60 8.55
C SER A 25 12.66 -6.28 8.19
N VAL A 26 12.03 -7.14 7.40
CA VAL A 26 10.59 -7.03 7.08
C VAL A 26 9.77 -7.67 8.20
N ILE A 27 8.72 -6.96 8.61
CA ILE A 27 7.84 -7.37 9.69
C ILE A 27 6.74 -8.28 9.15
N VAL A 28 6.46 -9.36 9.87
CA VAL A 28 5.34 -10.27 9.59
C VAL A 28 4.06 -9.66 10.19
N ASN A 29 2.99 -9.58 9.40
CA ASN A 29 1.70 -9.07 9.85
C ASN A 29 0.99 -10.04 10.81
N ALA A 30 -0.10 -9.58 11.43
CA ALA A 30 -0.90 -10.39 12.36
C ALA A 30 -1.44 -11.70 11.74
N GLU A 31 -1.56 -11.77 10.42
CA GLU A 31 -2.00 -12.96 9.69
C GLU A 31 -0.86 -13.93 9.32
N GLY A 32 0.40 -13.65 9.71
CA GLY A 32 1.55 -14.50 9.46
C GLY A 32 2.21 -14.33 8.09
N SER A 33 1.90 -13.25 7.35
CA SER A 33 2.46 -12.95 6.04
C SER A 33 3.43 -11.76 6.10
N ARG A 34 4.47 -11.77 5.26
CA ARG A 34 5.41 -10.65 5.09
C ARG A 34 4.84 -9.53 4.21
N THR A 35 3.77 -9.81 3.49
CA THR A 35 3.05 -8.84 2.66
C THR A 35 1.59 -8.75 3.10
N THR A 36 1.02 -7.57 3.01
CA THR A 36 -0.39 -7.29 3.33
C THR A 36 -1.09 -6.82 2.07
N PRO A 37 -2.19 -7.47 1.62
CA PRO A 37 -2.95 -6.96 0.48
C PRO A 37 -3.41 -5.51 0.71
N SER A 38 -3.23 -4.64 -0.28
CA SER A 38 -3.68 -3.25 -0.26
C SER A 38 -5.18 -3.18 -0.54
N VAL A 39 -5.96 -3.83 0.32
CA VAL A 39 -7.40 -4.04 0.16
C VAL A 39 -8.12 -3.57 1.42
N VAL A 40 -9.19 -2.80 1.23
CA VAL A 40 -10.06 -2.33 2.30
C VAL A 40 -11.50 -2.70 1.96
N ALA A 41 -12.26 -3.20 2.92
CA ALA A 41 -13.68 -3.50 2.72
C ALA A 41 -14.55 -2.91 3.83
N PHE A 42 -15.73 -2.43 3.45
CA PHE A 42 -16.75 -1.92 4.36
C PHE A 42 -17.93 -2.89 4.41
N LYS A 43 -18.28 -3.36 5.61
CA LYS A 43 -19.49 -4.16 5.86
C LYS A 43 -20.63 -3.30 6.38
N ASP A 44 -21.84 -3.86 6.41
CA ASP A 44 -23.10 -3.15 6.69
C ASP A 44 -23.24 -2.54 8.11
N LYS A 45 -22.34 -2.87 9.05
CA LYS A 45 -22.28 -2.26 10.39
C LYS A 45 -21.14 -1.25 10.53
N ASP A 46 -20.76 -0.57 9.44
CA ASP A 46 -19.57 0.31 9.36
C ASP A 46 -18.25 -0.39 9.79
N GLU A 47 -18.23 -1.73 9.83
CA GLU A 47 -17.03 -2.51 10.11
C GLU A 47 -16.08 -2.43 8.93
N ARG A 48 -14.83 -2.08 9.21
CA ARG A 48 -13.78 -1.97 8.20
C ARG A 48 -12.83 -3.15 8.33
N LEU A 49 -12.60 -3.80 7.22
CA LEU A 49 -11.63 -4.87 7.08
C LEU A 49 -10.47 -4.36 6.24
N VAL A 50 -9.25 -4.76 6.58
CA VAL A 50 -8.04 -4.38 5.82
C VAL A 50 -7.18 -5.63 5.60
N GLY A 51 -6.50 -5.72 4.46
CA GLY A 51 -5.59 -6.82 4.17
C GLY A 51 -6.30 -8.11 3.74
N GLN A 52 -5.79 -9.25 4.22
CA GLN A 52 -6.25 -10.56 3.79
C GLN A 52 -7.74 -10.80 4.09
N VAL A 53 -8.22 -10.30 5.23
CA VAL A 53 -9.64 -10.43 5.61
C VAL A 53 -10.56 -9.62 4.70
N ALA A 54 -10.11 -8.46 4.21
CA ALA A 54 -10.85 -7.68 3.23
C ALA A 54 -10.85 -8.37 1.87
N ARG A 55 -9.69 -8.87 1.42
CA ARG A 55 -9.56 -9.59 0.14
C ARG A 55 -10.49 -10.80 0.07
N ARG A 56 -10.57 -11.61 1.13
CA ARG A 56 -11.38 -12.84 1.18
C ARG A 56 -12.87 -12.64 0.92
N GLN A 57 -13.43 -11.47 1.25
CA GLN A 57 -14.85 -11.18 1.07
C GLN A 57 -15.16 -10.41 -0.22
N GLY A 58 -14.15 -10.11 -1.06
CA GLY A 58 -14.29 -9.28 -2.25
C GLY A 58 -15.37 -9.78 -3.22
N ALA A 59 -15.36 -11.08 -3.53
CA ALA A 59 -16.36 -11.70 -4.40
C ALA A 59 -17.82 -11.54 -3.92
N LEU A 60 -18.05 -11.48 -2.60
CA LEU A 60 -19.40 -11.33 -2.02
C LEU A 60 -19.83 -9.87 -1.86
N ASN A 61 -18.86 -8.95 -1.80
CA ASN A 61 -19.09 -7.53 -1.55
C ASN A 61 -18.26 -6.63 -2.49
N PRO A 62 -18.36 -6.82 -3.83
CA PRO A 62 -17.43 -6.20 -4.78
C PRO A 62 -17.55 -4.67 -4.83
N GLU A 63 -18.72 -4.12 -4.51
CA GLU A 63 -18.94 -2.66 -4.56
C GLU A 63 -18.34 -1.90 -3.36
N LYS A 64 -18.15 -2.57 -2.22
CA LYS A 64 -17.62 -1.98 -0.99
C LYS A 64 -16.24 -2.53 -0.64
N THR A 65 -15.56 -3.18 -1.59
CA THR A 65 -14.21 -3.72 -1.45
C THR A 65 -13.28 -3.00 -2.41
N PHE A 66 -12.38 -2.20 -1.86
CA PHE A 66 -11.48 -1.33 -2.59
C PHE A 66 -10.08 -1.94 -2.63
N TYR A 67 -9.54 -2.08 -3.84
CA TYR A 67 -8.19 -2.57 -4.15
C TYR A 67 -7.66 -1.74 -5.33
N SER A 68 -6.36 -1.80 -5.61
CA SER A 68 -5.74 -0.96 -6.65
C SER A 68 -5.96 0.55 -6.47
N VAL A 69 -6.26 0.97 -5.24
CA VAL A 69 -6.57 2.37 -4.88
C VAL A 69 -5.42 3.31 -5.21
N LYS A 70 -4.18 2.83 -5.14
CA LYS A 70 -2.99 3.59 -5.49
C LYS A 70 -3.05 4.16 -6.92
N ARG A 71 -3.76 3.52 -7.85
CA ARG A 71 -3.96 4.03 -9.21
C ARG A 71 -4.84 5.27 -9.28
N PHE A 72 -5.61 5.59 -8.23
CA PHE A 72 -6.50 6.74 -8.15
C PHE A 72 -5.93 7.90 -7.31
N MET A 73 -4.87 7.65 -6.53
CA MET A 73 -4.24 8.64 -5.64
C MET A 73 -3.80 9.89 -6.40
N GLY A 74 -4.20 11.08 -5.92
CA GLY A 74 -3.82 12.37 -6.49
C GLY A 74 -4.25 12.63 -7.94
N ARG A 75 -5.21 11.85 -8.46
CA ARG A 75 -5.74 11.99 -9.82
C ARG A 75 -7.12 12.65 -9.83
N ARG A 76 -7.43 13.28 -10.96
CA ARG A 76 -8.79 13.73 -11.25
C ARG A 76 -9.64 12.59 -11.80
N TYR A 77 -10.94 12.64 -11.56
CA TYR A 77 -11.93 11.68 -12.06
C TYR A 77 -11.92 11.59 -13.59
N SER A 78 -11.70 12.73 -14.27
CA SER A 78 -11.51 12.78 -15.72
C SER A 78 -10.27 12.02 -16.23
N GLU A 79 -9.26 11.79 -15.39
CA GLU A 79 -7.98 11.15 -15.75
C GLU A 79 -8.00 9.63 -15.56
N VAL A 80 -8.96 9.10 -14.79
CA VAL A 80 -9.01 7.68 -14.40
C VAL A 80 -10.03 6.89 -15.21
N GLY A 81 -10.12 7.18 -16.51
CA GLY A 81 -11.03 6.46 -17.42
C GLY A 81 -10.69 4.97 -17.51
N GLU A 82 -9.41 4.64 -17.63
CA GLU A 82 -8.93 3.27 -17.74
C GLU A 82 -9.11 2.52 -16.40
N GLU A 83 -8.67 3.11 -15.30
CA GLU A 83 -8.74 2.51 -13.96
C GLU A 83 -10.16 2.16 -13.56
N ARG A 84 -11.13 3.03 -13.88
CA ARG A 84 -12.55 2.77 -13.59
C ARG A 84 -13.11 1.54 -14.31
N ASN A 85 -12.49 1.12 -15.40
CA ASN A 85 -12.86 -0.10 -16.13
C ASN A 85 -12.14 -1.36 -15.63
N LEU A 86 -11.21 -1.22 -14.68
CA LEU A 86 -10.46 -2.34 -14.09
C LEU A 86 -11.13 -2.90 -12.83
N VAL A 87 -12.05 -2.15 -12.23
CA VAL A 87 -12.58 -2.43 -10.88
C VAL A 87 -14.11 -2.44 -10.85
N PRO A 88 -14.75 -3.23 -9.96
CA PRO A 88 -16.20 -3.34 -9.88
C PRO A 88 -16.85 -2.28 -8.97
N TYR A 89 -16.08 -1.65 -8.08
CA TYR A 89 -16.55 -0.60 -7.18
C TYR A 89 -16.73 0.73 -7.91
N ILE A 90 -17.52 1.63 -7.31
CA ILE A 90 -17.96 2.86 -7.97
C ILE A 90 -17.09 4.03 -7.54
N ALA A 91 -16.29 4.55 -8.48
CA ALA A 91 -15.67 5.87 -8.38
C ALA A 91 -16.62 6.94 -8.92
N VAL A 92 -16.66 8.09 -8.26
CA VAL A 92 -17.46 9.27 -8.64
C VAL A 92 -16.58 10.53 -8.64
N SER A 93 -17.01 11.56 -9.35
CA SER A 93 -16.37 12.89 -9.32
C SER A 93 -16.81 13.63 -8.06
N GLY A 94 -15.84 14.05 -7.26
CA GLY A 94 -16.00 14.88 -6.08
C GLY A 94 -15.71 16.36 -6.35
N PRO A 95 -15.55 17.16 -5.29
CA PRO A 95 -15.12 18.56 -5.41
C PRO A 95 -13.84 18.68 -6.24
N SER A 96 -13.75 19.71 -7.09
CA SER A 96 -12.59 19.96 -7.96
C SER A 96 -12.20 18.79 -8.89
N ASP A 97 -13.19 17.98 -9.28
CA ASP A 97 -12.99 16.76 -10.07
C ASP A 97 -12.10 15.71 -9.41
N ALA A 98 -11.95 15.74 -8.08
CA ALA A 98 -11.19 14.72 -7.35
C ALA A 98 -11.91 13.36 -7.39
N VAL A 99 -11.16 12.27 -7.38
CA VAL A 99 -11.77 10.93 -7.27
C VAL A 99 -12.35 10.73 -5.87
N ARG A 100 -13.55 10.16 -5.80
CA ARG A 100 -14.17 9.66 -4.56
C ARG A 100 -14.76 8.26 -4.79
N PHE A 101 -14.75 7.43 -3.76
CA PHE A 101 -15.36 6.10 -3.76
C PHE A 101 -16.66 6.11 -2.96
N LYS A 102 -17.73 5.58 -3.55
CA LYS A 102 -19.05 5.56 -2.90
C LYS A 102 -19.22 4.31 -2.03
N VAL A 103 -19.57 4.50 -0.75
CA VAL A 103 -19.96 3.44 0.18
C VAL A 103 -21.29 3.82 0.81
N GLY A 104 -22.39 3.27 0.28
CA GLY A 104 -23.73 3.72 0.65
C GLY A 104 -23.93 5.20 0.34
N GLU A 105 -24.24 6.01 1.36
CA GLU A 105 -24.38 7.47 1.25
C GLU A 105 -23.06 8.23 1.50
N LYS A 106 -22.02 7.55 2.02
CA LYS A 106 -20.71 8.16 2.31
C LYS A 106 -19.80 8.11 1.08
N GLN A 107 -18.88 9.08 1.00
CA GLN A 107 -17.83 9.13 -0.01
C GLN A 107 -16.48 9.15 0.69
N TYR A 108 -15.55 8.32 0.21
CA TYR A 108 -14.18 8.23 0.72
C TYR A 108 -13.20 8.64 -0.36
N ALA A 109 -12.19 9.42 0.01
CA ALA A 109 -11.08 9.74 -0.87
C ALA A 109 -10.08 8.56 -0.95
N PRO A 110 -9.35 8.40 -2.08
CA PRO A 110 -8.28 7.41 -2.19
C PRO A 110 -7.25 7.45 -1.04
N GLU A 111 -6.98 8.65 -0.54
CA GLU A 111 -6.07 8.92 0.58
C GLU A 111 -6.58 8.30 1.89
N GLU A 112 -7.89 8.39 2.16
CA GLU A 112 -8.50 7.79 3.35
C GLU A 112 -8.43 6.27 3.30
N VAL A 113 -8.70 5.68 2.13
CA VAL A 113 -8.63 4.23 1.97
C VAL A 113 -7.19 3.72 2.09
N SER A 114 -6.24 4.45 1.52
CA SER A 114 -4.81 4.13 1.65
C SER A 114 -4.31 4.32 3.09
N ALA A 115 -4.84 5.31 3.82
CA ALA A 115 -4.54 5.52 5.23
C ALA A 115 -4.97 4.34 6.10
N MET A 116 -6.07 3.65 5.78
CA MET A 116 -6.49 2.44 6.48
C MET A 116 -5.48 1.29 6.30
N VAL A 117 -4.89 1.16 5.11
CA VAL A 117 -3.80 0.19 4.84
C VAL A 117 -2.55 0.55 5.63
N LEU A 118 -2.11 1.81 5.57
CA LEU A 118 -0.97 2.31 6.33
C LEU A 118 -1.16 2.10 7.84
N LYS A 119 -2.37 2.37 8.35
CA LYS A 119 -2.72 2.19 9.75
C LYS A 119 -2.56 0.74 10.19
N LYS A 120 -3.06 -0.22 9.41
CA LYS A 120 -2.87 -1.66 9.69
C LYS A 120 -1.39 -2.03 9.75
N LEU A 121 -0.59 -1.61 8.75
CA LEU A 121 0.85 -1.92 8.71
C LEU A 121 1.59 -1.41 9.95
N VAL A 122 1.27 -0.19 10.39
CA VAL A 122 1.92 0.44 11.54
C VAL A 122 1.44 -0.16 12.85
N ASP A 123 0.17 -0.56 12.94
CA ASP A 123 -0.36 -1.27 14.10
C ASP A 123 0.30 -2.65 14.23
N ASP A 124 0.47 -3.38 13.12
CA ASP A 124 1.20 -4.65 13.07
C ASP A 124 2.68 -4.45 13.47
N ALA A 125 3.35 -3.42 12.94
CA ALA A 125 4.71 -3.07 13.32
C ALA A 125 4.85 -2.69 14.80
N SER A 126 3.88 -1.93 15.33
CA SER A 126 3.86 -1.53 16.75
C SER A 126 3.68 -2.75 17.67
N ASN A 127 2.83 -3.69 17.27
CA ASN A 127 2.63 -4.94 18.02
C ASN A 127 3.89 -5.82 18.00
N TYR A 128 4.54 -5.94 16.84
CA TYR A 128 5.79 -6.70 16.70
C TYR A 128 6.92 -6.11 17.55
N LEU A 129 7.06 -4.79 17.58
CA LEU A 129 8.14 -4.09 18.30
C LEU A 129 7.83 -3.88 19.79
N GLY A 130 6.57 -4.01 20.21
CA GLY A 130 6.14 -3.73 21.59
C GLY A 130 6.13 -2.23 21.95
N GLU A 131 6.19 -1.34 20.96
CA GLU A 131 6.16 0.11 21.15
C GLU A 131 5.33 0.82 20.07
N LYS A 132 4.85 2.03 20.36
CA LYS A 132 4.04 2.79 19.41
C LYS A 132 4.92 3.43 18.33
N ILE A 133 4.68 3.07 17.07
CA ILE A 133 5.34 3.68 15.92
C ILE A 133 4.56 4.91 15.43
N THR A 134 5.26 6.02 15.23
CA THR A 134 4.69 7.29 14.75
C THR A 134 5.41 7.88 13.56
N ASP A 135 6.66 7.47 13.30
CA ASP A 135 7.49 8.02 12.23
C ASP A 135 7.66 6.99 11.11
N ALA A 136 7.53 7.41 9.86
CA ALA A 136 7.65 6.51 8.71
C ALA A 136 8.30 7.17 7.49
N VAL A 137 9.02 6.36 6.71
CA VAL A 137 9.36 6.63 5.31
C VAL A 137 8.40 5.83 4.44
N ILE A 138 7.73 6.47 3.48
CA ILE A 138 6.71 5.84 2.64
C ILE A 138 7.16 5.90 1.17
N THR A 139 6.99 4.81 0.43
CA THR A 139 7.39 4.72 -0.98
C THR A 139 6.33 5.25 -1.93
N VAL A 140 6.79 5.73 -3.09
CA VAL A 140 5.95 6.08 -4.25
C VAL A 140 6.65 5.67 -5.55
N PRO A 141 5.91 5.44 -6.64
CA PRO A 141 6.46 5.24 -7.97
C PRO A 141 7.36 6.43 -8.36
N ALA A 142 8.49 6.18 -9.02
CA ALA A 142 9.44 7.24 -9.37
C ALA A 142 8.77 8.31 -10.26
N TYR A 143 7.89 7.87 -11.16
CA TYR A 143 7.17 8.72 -12.10
C TYR A 143 5.90 9.37 -11.54
N PHE A 144 5.64 9.28 -10.22
CA PHE A 144 4.55 10.04 -9.59
C PHE A 144 4.77 11.54 -9.69
N ASN A 145 3.71 12.25 -10.08
CA ASN A 145 3.68 13.70 -10.07
C ASN A 145 3.45 14.26 -8.65
N ASP A 146 3.54 15.58 -8.50
CA ASP A 146 3.43 16.28 -7.22
C ASP A 146 2.11 15.98 -6.47
N ALA A 147 0.98 15.96 -7.18
CA ALA A 147 -0.34 15.67 -6.60
C ALA A 147 -0.40 14.26 -5.98
N GLN A 148 0.19 13.27 -6.64
CA GLN A 148 0.18 11.88 -6.19
C GLN A 148 1.13 11.66 -4.99
N ARG A 149 2.28 12.35 -4.99
CA ARG A 149 3.22 12.38 -3.85
C ARG A 149 2.56 13.01 -2.63
N GLN A 150 1.90 14.15 -2.82
CA GLN A 150 1.18 14.84 -1.75
C GLN A 150 0.02 13.99 -1.21
N ALA A 151 -0.79 13.39 -2.08
CA ALA A 151 -1.87 12.48 -1.67
C ALA A 151 -1.35 11.30 -0.83
N THR A 152 -0.19 10.74 -1.18
CA THR A 152 0.45 9.65 -0.40
C THR A 152 0.93 10.14 0.96
N LYS A 153 1.52 11.34 1.02
CA LYS A 153 1.90 11.99 2.28
C LYS A 153 0.68 12.28 3.17
N ASP A 154 -0.41 12.75 2.57
CA ASP A 154 -1.68 13.00 3.26
C ASP A 154 -2.28 11.71 3.80
N ALA A 155 -2.23 10.60 3.05
CA ALA A 155 -2.65 9.28 3.55
C ALA A 155 -1.83 8.85 4.78
N GLY A 156 -0.51 9.09 4.78
CA GLY A 156 0.35 8.86 5.95
C GLY A 156 -0.08 9.70 7.14
N LYS A 157 -0.33 11.00 6.92
CA LYS A 157 -0.83 11.91 7.96
C LYS A 157 -2.17 11.42 8.52
N ILE A 158 -3.15 11.08 7.67
CA ILE A 158 -4.47 10.56 8.07
C ILE A 158 -4.33 9.27 8.89
N ALA A 159 -3.35 8.42 8.58
CA ALA A 159 -3.02 7.22 9.35
C ALA A 159 -2.38 7.50 10.73
N GLY A 160 -2.12 8.78 11.05
CA GLY A 160 -1.47 9.21 12.29
C GLY A 160 0.05 9.13 12.26
N LEU A 161 0.65 9.12 11.07
CA LEU A 161 2.11 9.08 10.88
C LEU A 161 2.68 10.47 10.63
N ASN A 162 3.85 10.69 11.20
CA ASN A 162 4.78 11.71 10.76
C ASN A 162 5.63 11.14 9.61
N VAL A 163 5.30 11.55 8.39
CA VAL A 163 5.99 11.09 7.18
C VAL A 163 7.32 11.84 7.07
N LEU A 164 8.40 11.18 7.47
CA LEU A 164 9.76 11.75 7.48
C LEU A 164 10.27 12.03 6.07
N ARG A 165 9.96 11.14 5.12
CA ARG A 165 10.39 11.20 3.73
C ARG A 165 9.42 10.42 2.85
N ILE A 166 9.17 10.94 1.66
CA ILE A 166 8.65 10.16 0.53
C ILE A 166 9.84 9.73 -0.33
N ILE A 167 10.01 8.42 -0.54
CA ILE A 167 11.12 7.86 -1.33
C ILE A 167 10.59 7.19 -2.60
N ASN A 168 11.33 7.30 -3.70
CA ASN A 168 11.00 6.61 -4.94
C ASN A 168 11.26 5.09 -4.81
N GLU A 169 10.35 4.26 -5.31
CA GLU A 169 10.45 2.79 -5.24
C GLU A 169 11.76 2.23 -5.83
N PRO A 170 12.18 2.63 -7.05
CA PRO A 170 13.45 2.17 -7.60
C PRO A 170 14.67 2.63 -6.79
N THR A 171 14.61 3.84 -6.21
CA THR A 171 15.65 4.38 -5.35
C THR A 171 15.76 3.58 -4.04
N ALA A 172 14.63 3.23 -3.44
CA ALA A 172 14.60 2.35 -2.27
C ALA A 172 15.18 0.97 -2.61
N ALA A 173 14.78 0.39 -3.74
CA ALA A 173 15.33 -0.89 -4.17
C ALA A 173 16.85 -0.84 -4.40
N ALA A 174 17.35 0.27 -4.97
CA ALA A 174 18.78 0.50 -5.15
C ALA A 174 19.53 0.63 -3.80
N LEU A 175 18.95 1.29 -2.80
CA LEU A 175 19.53 1.36 -1.45
C LEU A 175 19.68 -0.04 -0.83
N ALA A 176 18.65 -0.88 -0.95
CA ALA A 176 18.69 -2.25 -0.45
C ALA A 176 19.72 -3.12 -1.17
N TYR A 177 19.88 -2.93 -2.48
CA TYR A 177 20.89 -3.64 -3.27
C TYR A 177 22.33 -3.16 -2.98
N GLY A 178 22.53 -1.85 -2.93
CA GLY A 178 23.85 -1.23 -2.95
C GLY A 178 24.47 -0.96 -1.58
N LEU A 179 23.78 -1.22 -0.46
CA LEU A 179 24.28 -0.90 0.88
C LEU A 179 25.66 -1.51 1.18
N ASP A 180 25.91 -2.73 0.71
CA ASP A 180 27.17 -3.46 0.92
C ASP A 180 28.18 -3.29 -0.23
N LYS A 181 27.85 -2.50 -1.26
CA LYS A 181 28.67 -2.37 -2.48
C LYS A 181 29.74 -1.29 -2.31
N LYS A 182 31.00 -1.69 -2.50
CA LYS A 182 32.18 -0.80 -2.41
C LYS A 182 32.64 -0.24 -3.75
N ALA A 183 32.41 -0.96 -4.83
CA ALA A 183 32.73 -0.48 -6.17
C ALA A 183 31.53 0.29 -6.73
N ASN A 184 31.81 1.35 -7.49
CA ASN A 184 30.77 2.02 -8.26
C ASN A 184 30.27 1.09 -9.35
N GLU A 185 28.97 0.87 -9.36
CA GLU A 185 28.25 0.08 -10.36
C GLU A 185 27.13 0.94 -10.98
N THR A 186 26.97 0.87 -12.30
CA THR A 186 25.81 1.44 -12.98
C THR A 186 24.71 0.38 -13.08
N ILE A 187 23.58 0.61 -12.42
CA ILE A 187 22.48 -0.34 -12.36
C ILE A 187 21.24 0.17 -13.08
N LEU A 188 20.45 -0.76 -13.61
CA LEU A 188 19.09 -0.51 -14.08
C LEU A 188 18.12 -1.20 -13.14
N VAL A 189 17.28 -0.42 -12.46
CA VAL A 189 16.17 -0.94 -11.67
C VAL A 189 14.91 -0.93 -12.54
N PHE A 190 14.33 -2.11 -12.75
CA PHE A 190 13.11 -2.33 -13.53
C PHE A 190 12.00 -2.75 -12.57
N ASP A 191 11.09 -1.83 -12.27
CA ASP A 191 10.00 -2.04 -11.31
C ASP A 191 8.66 -2.17 -12.04
N LEU A 192 8.12 -3.39 -12.08
CA LEU A 192 6.80 -3.66 -12.64
C LEU A 192 5.89 -4.25 -11.56
N GLY A 193 5.11 -3.38 -10.94
CA GLY A 193 4.18 -3.72 -9.88
C GLY A 193 2.79 -4.14 -10.38
N GLY A 194 1.79 -3.92 -9.51
CA GLY A 194 0.38 -4.20 -9.80
C GLY A 194 -0.28 -3.14 -10.70
N GLY A 195 0.15 -1.89 -10.64
CA GLY A 195 -0.51 -0.81 -11.42
C GLY A 195 0.41 0.26 -12.00
N THR A 196 1.71 0.17 -11.73
CA THR A 196 2.71 1.12 -12.20
C THR A 196 3.94 0.38 -12.72
N PHE A 197 4.59 1.00 -13.68
CA PHE A 197 5.88 0.61 -14.22
C PHE A 197 6.85 1.78 -14.06
N ASP A 198 8.01 1.54 -13.45
CA ASP A 198 9.11 2.49 -13.40
C ASP A 198 10.40 1.82 -13.86
N VAL A 199 11.27 2.62 -14.47
CA VAL A 199 12.65 2.25 -14.77
C VAL A 199 13.56 3.40 -14.37
N SER A 200 14.58 3.08 -13.59
CA SER A 200 15.57 4.05 -13.16
C SER A 200 16.98 3.52 -13.42
N ILE A 201 17.85 4.42 -13.87
CA ILE A 201 19.28 4.16 -14.00
C ILE A 201 19.98 4.88 -12.87
N LEU A 202 20.78 4.15 -12.11
CA LEU A 202 21.49 4.68 -10.97
C LEU A 202 22.97 4.31 -11.03
N GLU A 203 23.81 5.20 -10.52
CA GLU A 203 25.18 4.86 -10.13
C GLU A 203 25.18 4.63 -8.61
N VAL A 204 25.64 3.44 -8.19
CA VAL A 204 25.65 3.03 -6.78
C VAL A 204 27.04 2.55 -6.39
N GLY A 205 27.58 3.05 -5.28
CA GLY A 205 28.87 2.60 -4.76
C GLY A 205 29.45 3.56 -3.72
N ASP A 206 30.27 3.01 -2.81
CA ASP A 206 30.95 3.75 -1.74
C ASP A 206 29.98 4.64 -0.93
N GLY A 207 28.77 4.14 -0.69
CA GLY A 207 27.71 4.85 0.03
C GLY A 207 27.01 5.96 -0.76
N VAL A 208 27.39 6.22 -2.01
CA VAL A 208 26.73 7.19 -2.88
C VAL A 208 25.74 6.49 -3.81
N PHE A 209 24.52 7.03 -3.86
CA PHE A 209 23.44 6.56 -4.72
C PHE A 209 22.96 7.75 -5.54
N GLU A 210 23.22 7.75 -6.84
CA GLU A 210 22.84 8.84 -7.72
C GLU A 210 21.92 8.33 -8.83
N VAL A 211 20.68 8.83 -8.85
CA VAL A 211 19.75 8.59 -9.96
C VAL A 211 20.22 9.42 -11.15
N LYS A 212 20.59 8.77 -12.25
CA LYS A 212 21.00 9.43 -13.50
C LYS A 212 19.79 9.79 -14.35
N SER A 213 18.79 8.91 -14.37
CA SER A 213 17.54 9.12 -15.09
C SER A 213 16.44 8.23 -14.57
N THR A 214 15.19 8.66 -14.73
CA THR A 214 14.02 7.82 -14.49
C THR A 214 12.96 8.02 -15.57
N SER A 215 12.22 6.96 -15.87
CA SER A 215 11.05 6.99 -16.76
C SER A 215 10.03 5.95 -16.28
N GLY A 216 8.81 5.96 -16.83
CA GLY A 216 7.79 4.99 -16.41
C GLY A 216 6.44 5.18 -17.09
N ASP A 217 5.49 4.34 -16.67
CA ASP A 217 4.08 4.39 -17.02
C ASP A 217 3.24 4.13 -15.76
N THR A 218 2.56 5.18 -15.26
CA THR A 218 1.77 5.13 -14.02
C THR A 218 0.39 4.48 -14.19
N HIS A 219 0.10 3.94 -15.38
CA HIS A 219 -1.16 3.26 -15.73
C HIS A 219 -0.96 1.81 -16.20
N LEU A 220 0.26 1.27 -16.07
CA LEU A 220 0.63 -0.05 -16.57
C LEU A 220 1.15 -0.94 -15.45
N GLY A 221 0.55 -2.11 -15.26
CA GLY A 221 1.03 -3.12 -14.32
C GLY A 221 0.25 -4.43 -14.39
N GLY A 222 0.39 -5.25 -13.34
CA GLY A 222 -0.28 -6.54 -13.21
C GLY A 222 -1.81 -6.52 -13.38
N ASP A 223 -2.49 -5.45 -12.97
CA ASP A 223 -3.94 -5.28 -13.12
C ASP A 223 -4.35 -5.25 -14.60
N ASN A 224 -3.49 -4.67 -15.47
CA ASN A 224 -3.73 -4.65 -16.91
C ASN A 224 -3.57 -6.05 -17.52
N PHE A 225 -2.65 -6.87 -16.99
CA PHE A 225 -2.48 -8.26 -17.40
C PHE A 225 -3.68 -9.11 -16.98
N ASP A 226 -4.18 -8.91 -15.75
CA ASP A 226 -5.37 -9.58 -15.25
C ASP A 226 -6.59 -9.23 -16.09
N LYS A 227 -6.77 -7.94 -16.41
CA LYS A 227 -7.83 -7.45 -17.29
C LYS A 227 -7.81 -8.12 -18.67
N ALA A 228 -6.64 -8.33 -19.27
CA ALA A 228 -6.53 -9.00 -20.56
C ALA A 228 -7.01 -10.46 -20.51
N ILE A 229 -6.75 -11.17 -19.41
CA ILE A 229 -7.28 -12.53 -19.17
C ILE A 229 -8.79 -12.46 -18.91
N VAL A 230 -9.27 -11.53 -18.07
CA VAL A 230 -10.70 -11.36 -17.78
C VAL A 230 -11.52 -11.10 -19.04
N ASP A 231 -11.04 -10.19 -19.89
CA ASP A 231 -11.70 -9.91 -21.17
C ASP A 231 -11.72 -11.18 -22.03
N TRP A 232 -10.57 -11.85 -22.22
CA TRP A 232 -10.56 -13.11 -22.98
C TRP A 232 -11.54 -14.16 -22.44
N LEU A 233 -11.57 -14.40 -21.12
CA LEU A 233 -12.50 -15.33 -20.48
C LEU A 233 -13.96 -14.93 -20.71
N ALA A 234 -14.29 -13.65 -20.54
CA ALA A 234 -15.64 -13.12 -20.72
C ALA A 234 -16.09 -13.20 -22.20
N GLU A 235 -15.19 -12.90 -23.14
CA GLU A 235 -15.45 -12.98 -24.57
C GLU A 235 -15.70 -14.42 -25.02
N GLU A 236 -14.89 -15.39 -24.59
CA GLU A 236 -15.11 -16.82 -24.91
C GLU A 236 -16.40 -17.33 -24.26
N TYR A 237 -16.64 -17.02 -22.99
CA TYR A 237 -17.87 -17.41 -22.30
C TYR A 237 -19.12 -16.84 -22.99
N ARG A 238 -19.05 -15.60 -23.49
CA ARG A 238 -20.14 -14.98 -24.24
C ARG A 238 -20.41 -15.68 -25.57
N LYS A 239 -19.41 -16.24 -26.25
CA LYS A 239 -19.64 -17.00 -27.50
C LYS A 239 -20.51 -18.23 -27.24
N ASP A 240 -20.23 -18.93 -26.14
CA ASP A 240 -20.90 -20.19 -25.81
C ASP A 240 -22.29 -19.97 -25.17
N TYR A 241 -22.41 -19.01 -24.26
CA TYR A 241 -23.62 -18.82 -23.45
C TYR A 241 -24.40 -17.54 -23.77
N GLN A 242 -23.89 -16.66 -24.64
CA GLN A 242 -24.50 -15.36 -24.97
C GLN A 242 -24.71 -14.44 -23.75
N ILE A 243 -23.96 -14.69 -22.66
CA ILE A 243 -24.00 -13.92 -21.41
C ILE A 243 -22.67 -13.19 -21.24
N ASP A 244 -22.72 -11.89 -20.95
CA ASP A 244 -21.54 -11.09 -20.63
C ASP A 244 -21.36 -11.02 -19.11
N LEU A 245 -20.44 -11.83 -18.58
CA LEU A 245 -20.15 -11.92 -17.15
C LEU A 245 -19.65 -10.61 -16.54
N ARG A 246 -19.14 -9.66 -17.35
CA ARG A 246 -18.66 -8.37 -16.85
C ARG A 246 -19.77 -7.46 -16.36
N LYS A 247 -21.02 -7.74 -16.75
CA LYS A 247 -22.20 -6.97 -16.31
C LYS A 247 -22.66 -7.35 -14.91
N ASP A 248 -22.28 -8.54 -14.44
CA ASP A 248 -22.53 -9.00 -13.08
C ASP A 248 -21.29 -8.72 -12.23
N LYS A 249 -21.42 -7.89 -11.20
CA LYS A 249 -20.29 -7.46 -10.37
C LYS A 249 -19.67 -8.59 -9.56
N GLN A 250 -20.47 -9.56 -9.12
CA GLN A 250 -19.95 -10.72 -8.39
C GLN A 250 -19.23 -11.66 -9.35
N ALA A 251 -19.79 -11.91 -10.54
CA ALA A 251 -19.13 -12.70 -11.56
C ALA A 251 -17.81 -12.06 -12.03
N LEU A 252 -17.82 -10.74 -12.27
CA LEU A 252 -16.64 -9.97 -12.65
C LEU A 252 -15.55 -10.06 -11.58
N GLN A 253 -15.89 -9.87 -10.30
CA GLN A 253 -14.91 -9.97 -9.23
C GLN A 253 -14.29 -11.37 -9.12
N ARG A 254 -15.10 -12.43 -9.29
CA ARG A 254 -14.61 -13.80 -9.32
C ARG A 254 -13.73 -14.09 -10.54
N LEU A 255 -14.03 -13.49 -11.69
CA LEU A 255 -13.17 -13.55 -12.88
C LEU A 255 -11.82 -12.87 -12.63
N ILE A 256 -11.80 -11.70 -12.00
CA ILE A 256 -10.58 -10.96 -11.67
C ILE A 256 -9.68 -11.81 -10.75
N GLU A 257 -10.23 -12.36 -9.67
CA GLU A 257 -9.48 -13.22 -8.74
C GLU A 257 -8.93 -14.49 -9.43
N ALA A 258 -9.72 -15.10 -10.30
CA ALA A 258 -9.29 -16.29 -11.05
C ALA A 258 -8.23 -15.96 -12.12
N ALA A 259 -8.35 -14.81 -12.77
CA ALA A 259 -7.39 -14.32 -13.75
C ALA A 259 -6.03 -14.03 -13.11
N GLU A 260 -6.01 -13.33 -11.97
CA GLU A 260 -4.79 -13.05 -11.22
C GLU A 260 -4.10 -14.36 -10.79
N LYS A 261 -4.88 -15.31 -10.26
CA LYS A 261 -4.36 -16.62 -9.88
C LYS A 261 -3.76 -17.36 -11.09
N ALA A 262 -4.47 -17.38 -12.22
CA ALA A 262 -3.99 -18.03 -13.43
C ALA A 262 -2.71 -17.38 -13.97
N LYS A 263 -2.62 -16.04 -13.98
CA LYS A 263 -1.41 -15.28 -14.33
C LYS A 263 -0.21 -15.69 -13.48
N VAL A 264 -0.40 -15.74 -12.17
CA VAL A 264 0.67 -16.11 -11.21
C VAL A 264 1.11 -17.55 -11.45
N GLU A 265 0.18 -18.50 -11.58
CA GLU A 265 0.51 -19.90 -11.86
C GLU A 265 1.31 -20.03 -13.17
N LEU A 266 0.86 -19.38 -14.25
CA LEU A 266 1.51 -19.42 -15.57
C LEU A 266 2.92 -18.83 -15.60
N SER A 267 3.33 -18.10 -14.57
CA SER A 267 4.72 -17.66 -14.41
C SER A 267 5.66 -18.84 -14.08
N SER A 268 5.12 -19.95 -13.58
CA SER A 268 5.87 -21.17 -13.22
C SER A 268 5.53 -22.38 -14.09
N ILE A 269 4.24 -22.56 -14.45
CA ILE A 269 3.74 -23.68 -15.26
C ILE A 269 3.31 -23.23 -16.66
N PHE A 270 3.16 -24.18 -17.59
CA PHE A 270 2.84 -23.88 -19.00
C PHE A 270 1.34 -23.78 -19.30
N GLU A 271 0.49 -24.31 -18.42
CA GLU A 271 -0.97 -24.29 -18.56
C GLU A 271 -1.64 -24.35 -17.19
N THR A 272 -2.82 -23.76 -17.08
CA THR A 272 -3.68 -23.82 -15.90
C THR A 272 -5.15 -23.94 -16.31
N GLN A 273 -5.99 -24.43 -15.39
CA GLN A 273 -7.42 -24.53 -15.56
C GLN A 273 -8.13 -23.45 -14.74
N VAL A 274 -8.85 -22.56 -15.43
CA VAL A 274 -9.74 -21.58 -14.81
C VAL A 274 -11.10 -22.23 -14.65
N SER A 275 -11.44 -22.61 -13.42
CA SER A 275 -12.71 -23.28 -13.10
C SER A 275 -13.50 -22.46 -12.08
N LEU A 276 -14.64 -21.93 -12.51
CA LEU A 276 -15.57 -21.13 -11.70
C LEU A 276 -16.96 -21.77 -11.76
N PRO A 277 -17.28 -22.69 -10.83
CA PRO A 277 -18.61 -23.27 -10.74
C PRO A 277 -19.65 -22.22 -10.33
N PHE A 278 -20.88 -22.33 -10.84
CA PHE A 278 -21.98 -21.43 -10.49
C PHE A 278 -21.58 -19.95 -10.69
N ILE A 279 -20.94 -19.64 -11.81
CA ILE A 279 -20.48 -18.27 -12.09
C ILE A 279 -21.65 -17.33 -12.38
N THR A 280 -22.72 -17.87 -12.95
CA THR A 280 -23.99 -17.17 -13.21
C THR A 280 -25.13 -18.19 -13.36
N ALA A 281 -26.34 -17.73 -13.64
CA ALA A 281 -27.48 -18.57 -13.95
C ALA A 281 -28.34 -17.96 -15.07
N ASP A 282 -28.98 -18.81 -15.87
CA ASP A 282 -29.98 -18.42 -16.86
C ASP A 282 -31.29 -19.21 -16.69
N ALA A 283 -32.17 -19.15 -17.70
CA ALA A 283 -33.45 -19.86 -17.67
C ALA A 283 -33.31 -21.40 -17.60
N ASP A 284 -32.20 -21.95 -18.08
CA ASP A 284 -31.90 -23.39 -18.05
C ASP A 284 -31.19 -23.81 -16.77
N GLY A 285 -30.85 -22.87 -15.89
CA GLY A 285 -30.29 -23.11 -14.57
C GLY A 285 -28.87 -22.54 -14.38
N PRO A 286 -28.12 -23.02 -13.38
CA PRO A 286 -26.79 -22.52 -13.08
C PRO A 286 -25.80 -22.85 -14.20
N LYS A 287 -24.87 -21.93 -14.46
CA LYS A 287 -23.79 -22.08 -15.43
C LYS A 287 -22.42 -22.01 -14.76
N HIS A 288 -21.43 -22.60 -15.43
CA HIS A 288 -20.07 -22.74 -14.95
C HIS A 288 -19.12 -22.23 -16.03
N LEU A 289 -18.01 -21.63 -15.62
CA LEU A 289 -16.89 -21.38 -16.52
C LEU A 289 -15.83 -22.43 -16.24
N ASP A 290 -15.41 -23.15 -17.27
CA ASP A 290 -14.32 -24.13 -17.17
C ASP A 290 -13.46 -24.04 -18.42
N MET A 291 -12.32 -23.36 -18.31
CA MET A 291 -11.48 -22.99 -19.45
C MET A 291 -10.01 -23.25 -19.17
N LYS A 292 -9.33 -23.86 -20.15
CA LYS A 292 -7.89 -24.05 -20.11
C LYS A 292 -7.17 -22.82 -20.66
N LEU A 293 -6.25 -22.26 -19.89
CA LEU A 293 -5.38 -21.15 -20.32
C LEU A 293 -3.92 -21.63 -20.38
N THR A 294 -3.28 -21.45 -21.53
CA THR A 294 -1.85 -21.76 -21.71
C THR A 294 -1.00 -20.50 -21.55
N ARG A 295 0.27 -20.66 -21.18
CA ARG A 295 1.24 -19.56 -21.09
C ARG A 295 1.37 -18.83 -22.43
N ALA A 296 1.44 -19.59 -23.53
CA ALA A 296 1.51 -19.02 -24.87
C ALA A 296 0.29 -18.13 -25.17
N LYS A 297 -0.92 -18.53 -24.77
CA LYS A 297 -2.11 -17.70 -24.95
C LYS A 297 -2.08 -16.48 -24.04
N PHE A 298 -1.66 -16.63 -22.79
CA PHE A 298 -1.49 -15.49 -21.87
C PHE A 298 -0.49 -14.47 -22.43
N GLU A 299 0.68 -14.90 -22.88
CA GLU A 299 1.71 -14.03 -23.46
C GLU A 299 1.22 -13.33 -24.73
N ASP A 300 0.43 -13.99 -25.57
CA ASP A 300 -0.26 -13.38 -26.73
C ASP A 300 -1.24 -12.27 -26.29
N LEU A 301 -2.05 -12.51 -25.25
CA LEU A 301 -3.00 -11.53 -24.73
C LEU A 301 -2.31 -10.27 -24.17
N ILE A 302 -1.16 -10.41 -23.52
CA ILE A 302 -0.44 -9.30 -22.91
C ILE A 302 0.66 -8.70 -23.79
N HIS A 303 0.93 -9.27 -24.97
CA HIS A 303 2.04 -8.82 -25.83
C HIS A 303 2.04 -7.29 -26.08
N PRO A 304 0.90 -6.64 -26.40
CA PRO A 304 0.87 -5.19 -26.58
C PRO A 304 1.22 -4.41 -25.30
N LEU A 305 0.90 -4.95 -24.13
CA LEU A 305 1.21 -4.34 -22.83
C LEU A 305 2.68 -4.50 -22.47
N VAL A 306 3.29 -5.65 -22.79
CA VAL A 306 4.72 -5.90 -22.60
C VAL A 306 5.54 -4.99 -23.51
N GLU A 307 5.16 -4.81 -24.78
CA GLU A 307 5.90 -3.91 -25.68
C GLU A 307 5.84 -2.43 -25.25
N ARG A 308 4.79 -2.00 -24.53
CA ARG A 308 4.74 -0.65 -23.94
C ARG A 308 5.87 -0.38 -22.94
N LEU A 309 6.45 -1.42 -22.33
CA LEU A 309 7.55 -1.29 -21.37
C LEU A 309 8.87 -0.88 -22.04
N ARG A 310 9.03 -1.11 -23.35
CA ARG A 310 10.26 -0.81 -24.11
C ARG A 310 10.57 0.68 -24.15
N GLY A 311 9.56 1.51 -24.43
CA GLY A 311 9.72 2.95 -24.62
C GLY A 311 10.36 3.64 -23.40
N PRO A 312 9.84 3.46 -22.17
CA PRO A 312 10.44 4.04 -20.98
C PRO A 312 11.88 3.57 -20.72
N VAL A 313 12.21 2.30 -21.00
CA VAL A 313 13.59 1.78 -20.82
C VAL A 313 14.56 2.46 -21.78
N GLU A 314 14.20 2.55 -23.06
CA GLU A 314 14.99 3.25 -24.07
C GLU A 314 15.13 4.74 -23.73
N GLN A 315 14.07 5.36 -23.22
CA GLN A 315 14.08 6.76 -22.81
C GLN A 315 15.01 7.01 -21.62
N ALA A 316 14.98 6.14 -20.60
CA ALA A 316 15.87 6.25 -19.45
C ALA A 316 17.34 6.13 -19.89
N LEU A 317 17.68 5.13 -20.72
CA LEU A 317 19.04 4.98 -21.27
C LEU A 317 19.49 6.23 -22.04
N ALA A 318 18.63 6.76 -22.90
CA ALA A 318 18.92 7.97 -23.66
C ALA A 318 19.13 9.20 -22.75
N ASP A 319 18.31 9.38 -21.72
CA ASP A 319 18.40 10.50 -20.79
C ASP A 319 19.66 10.41 -19.91
N ALA A 320 20.05 9.20 -19.49
CA ALA A 320 21.32 8.96 -18.81
C ALA A 320 22.54 9.10 -19.74
N LYS A 321 22.33 9.21 -21.06
CA LYS A 321 23.36 9.19 -22.11
C LYS A 321 24.19 7.90 -22.08
N LEU A 322 23.51 6.79 -21.81
CA LEU A 322 24.10 5.46 -21.73
C LEU A 322 23.48 4.53 -22.76
N SER A 323 24.20 3.45 -23.06
CA SER A 323 23.71 2.32 -23.83
C SER A 323 23.48 1.13 -22.92
N ALA A 324 22.77 0.11 -23.42
CA ALA A 324 22.56 -1.15 -22.70
C ALA A 324 23.87 -1.82 -22.23
N ARG A 325 25.00 -1.55 -22.92
CA ARG A 325 26.31 -2.12 -22.58
C ARG A 325 26.95 -1.49 -21.35
N ASP A 326 26.55 -0.27 -21.03
CA ASP A 326 27.08 0.50 -19.89
C ASP A 326 26.36 0.12 -18.59
N ILE A 327 25.22 -0.58 -18.67
CA ILE A 327 24.53 -1.14 -17.50
C ILE A 327 25.34 -2.34 -17.01
N GLU A 328 25.70 -2.37 -15.74
CA GLU A 328 26.46 -3.44 -15.09
C GLU A 328 25.54 -4.50 -14.48
N GLU A 329 24.47 -4.08 -13.81
CA GLU A 329 23.49 -4.98 -13.19
C GLU A 329 22.05 -4.55 -13.48
N VAL A 330 21.15 -5.54 -13.54
CA VAL A 330 19.71 -5.31 -13.75
C VAL A 330 18.95 -5.85 -12.57
N ILE A 331 18.24 -4.98 -11.86
CA ILE A 331 17.48 -5.32 -10.65
C ILE A 331 15.99 -5.37 -11.00
N LEU A 332 15.35 -6.52 -10.84
CA LEU A 332 13.90 -6.64 -11.02
C LEU A 332 13.17 -6.40 -9.70
N VAL A 333 12.16 -5.54 -9.75
CA VAL A 333 11.31 -5.17 -8.61
C VAL A 333 9.85 -5.33 -9.01
N GLY A 334 9.00 -5.72 -8.05
CA GLY A 334 7.57 -5.89 -8.28
C GLY A 334 7.20 -7.26 -8.85
N GLY A 335 6.10 -7.83 -8.34
CA GLY A 335 5.69 -9.21 -8.63
C GLY A 335 5.40 -9.51 -10.10
N SER A 336 5.05 -8.51 -10.91
CA SER A 336 4.76 -8.74 -12.34
C SER A 336 6.03 -8.98 -13.16
N THR A 337 7.22 -8.69 -12.63
CA THR A 337 8.50 -9.07 -13.25
C THR A 337 8.77 -10.58 -13.24
N ARG A 338 7.97 -11.36 -12.49
CA ARG A 338 8.02 -12.83 -12.50
C ARG A 338 7.46 -13.43 -13.80
N VAL A 339 6.74 -12.64 -14.60
CA VAL A 339 6.20 -13.09 -15.89
C VAL A 339 7.35 -13.37 -16.88
N PRO A 340 7.47 -14.58 -17.45
CA PRO A 340 8.60 -14.95 -18.32
C PRO A 340 8.79 -14.04 -19.54
N ALA A 341 7.70 -13.57 -20.16
CA ALA A 341 7.76 -12.61 -21.26
C ALA A 341 8.39 -11.26 -20.86
N VAL A 342 8.15 -10.80 -19.63
CA VAL A 342 8.76 -9.56 -19.10
C VAL A 342 10.26 -9.75 -18.89
N GLN A 343 10.68 -10.87 -18.27
CA GLN A 343 12.11 -11.18 -18.12
C GLN A 343 12.81 -11.34 -19.47
N LYS A 344 12.13 -11.94 -20.45
CA LYS A 344 12.65 -12.04 -21.82
C LYS A 344 12.85 -10.65 -22.44
N LEU A 345 11.86 -9.76 -22.31
CA LEU A 345 12.00 -8.39 -22.80
C LEU A 345 13.20 -7.68 -22.16
N VAL A 346 13.37 -7.79 -20.84
CA VAL A 346 14.50 -7.19 -20.13
C VAL A 346 15.84 -7.71 -20.65
N ARG A 347 15.97 -9.03 -20.87
CA ARG A 347 17.14 -9.64 -21.52
C ARG A 347 17.36 -9.12 -22.94
N ASP A 348 16.31 -9.02 -23.73
CA ASP A 348 16.40 -8.53 -25.11
C ASP A 348 16.84 -7.06 -25.18
N LEU A 349 16.46 -6.25 -24.18
CA LEU A 349 16.81 -4.82 -24.10
C LEU A 349 18.22 -4.58 -23.55
N THR A 350 18.61 -5.32 -22.53
CA THR A 350 19.84 -5.06 -21.77
C THR A 350 20.99 -6.00 -22.17
N GLY A 351 20.68 -7.17 -22.72
CA GLY A 351 21.64 -8.25 -22.94
C GLY A 351 22.12 -8.92 -21.64
N LYS A 352 21.47 -8.65 -20.50
CA LYS A 352 21.88 -9.12 -19.17
C LYS A 352 20.84 -10.02 -18.53
N GLU A 353 21.33 -11.01 -17.79
CA GLU A 353 20.47 -11.74 -16.86
C GLU A 353 20.18 -10.86 -15.64
N PRO A 354 18.92 -10.81 -15.18
CA PRO A 354 18.60 -10.02 -14.00
C PRO A 354 19.19 -10.61 -12.72
N HIS A 355 19.51 -9.73 -11.78
CA HIS A 355 20.06 -10.11 -10.50
C HIS A 355 19.02 -10.81 -9.62
N MET A 356 19.38 -11.99 -9.11
CA MET A 356 18.53 -12.84 -8.27
C MET A 356 18.74 -12.66 -6.76
N GLY A 357 19.61 -11.74 -6.33
CA GLY A 357 19.99 -11.57 -4.92
C GLY A 357 19.03 -10.71 -4.10
N VAL A 358 18.04 -10.08 -4.74
CA VAL A 358 17.02 -9.27 -4.06
C VAL A 358 15.65 -9.94 -4.19
N ASN A 359 14.82 -9.81 -3.15
CA ASN A 359 13.43 -10.25 -3.22
C ASN A 359 12.57 -9.14 -3.85
N PRO A 360 11.98 -9.34 -5.04
CA PRO A 360 11.24 -8.30 -5.75
C PRO A 360 9.99 -7.82 -5.01
N ASP A 361 9.49 -8.59 -4.04
CA ASP A 361 8.29 -8.24 -3.26
C ASP A 361 8.60 -7.47 -1.97
N GLU A 362 9.88 -7.42 -1.54
CA GLU A 362 10.28 -6.87 -0.23
C GLU A 362 11.35 -5.77 -0.31
N VAL A 363 12.15 -5.77 -1.39
CA VAL A 363 13.34 -4.93 -1.55
C VAL A 363 13.04 -3.42 -1.41
N VAL A 364 11.85 -3.00 -1.83
CA VAL A 364 11.40 -1.61 -1.72
C VAL A 364 11.18 -1.20 -0.26
N ALA A 365 10.48 -2.02 0.54
CA ALA A 365 10.28 -1.75 1.96
C ALA A 365 11.59 -1.79 2.75
N VAL A 366 12.46 -2.74 2.43
CA VAL A 366 13.82 -2.84 2.97
C VAL A 366 14.61 -1.54 2.72
N GLY A 367 14.57 -1.04 1.48
CA GLY A 367 15.17 0.24 1.10
C GLY A 367 14.60 1.44 1.87
N ALA A 368 13.28 1.47 2.04
CA ALA A 368 12.61 2.50 2.82
C ALA A 368 13.02 2.46 4.31
N ALA A 369 13.24 1.27 4.86
CA ALA A 369 13.72 1.11 6.23
C ALA A 369 15.17 1.57 6.39
N ILE A 370 16.04 1.28 5.41
CA ILE A 370 17.40 1.83 5.35
C ILE A 370 17.35 3.35 5.31
N GLN A 371 16.50 3.95 4.48
CA GLN A 371 16.32 5.40 4.43
C GLN A 371 15.83 5.98 5.77
N ALA A 372 14.96 5.27 6.49
CA ALA A 372 14.55 5.65 7.84
C ALA A 372 15.74 5.60 8.82
N GLY A 373 16.59 4.57 8.71
CA GLY A 373 17.85 4.44 9.45
C GLY A 373 18.87 5.56 9.17
N VAL A 374 18.93 6.04 7.92
CA VAL A 374 19.77 7.20 7.55
C VAL A 374 19.26 8.47 8.23
N LEU A 375 17.95 8.69 8.25
CA LEU A 375 17.34 9.87 8.86
C LEU A 375 17.42 9.86 10.39
N SER A 376 17.40 8.68 11.01
CA SER A 376 17.59 8.51 12.46
C SER A 376 19.06 8.57 12.90
N GLY A 377 20.00 8.46 11.96
CA GLY A 377 21.44 8.40 12.20
C GLY A 377 21.98 7.01 12.59
N GLU A 378 21.15 5.97 12.49
CA GLU A 378 21.55 4.56 12.68
C GLU A 378 22.42 4.06 11.53
N VAL A 379 22.09 4.45 10.29
CA VAL A 379 22.88 4.17 9.08
C VAL A 379 23.71 5.40 8.74
N LYS A 380 25.03 5.23 8.62
CA LYS A 380 25.98 6.31 8.33
C LYS A 380 26.56 6.17 6.93
N ASP A 381 27.16 7.26 6.46
CA ASP A 381 27.93 7.31 5.22
C ASP A 381 27.12 6.93 3.96
N VAL A 382 25.81 7.20 3.97
CA VAL A 382 24.91 7.06 2.81
C VAL A 382 24.50 8.44 2.31
N VAL A 383 24.75 8.70 1.03
CA VAL A 383 24.34 9.92 0.33
C VAL A 383 23.42 9.53 -0.82
N LEU A 384 22.18 10.02 -0.78
CA LEU A 384 21.19 9.81 -1.83
C LEU A 384 20.96 11.10 -2.63
N LEU A 385 21.23 11.03 -3.93
CA LEU A 385 20.98 12.07 -4.92
C LEU A 385 19.88 11.58 -5.88
N ASP A 386 18.66 12.05 -5.67
CA ASP A 386 17.51 11.73 -6.51
C ASP A 386 17.26 12.83 -7.56
N VAL A 387 16.30 12.64 -8.45
CA VAL A 387 15.98 13.59 -9.54
C VAL A 387 14.48 13.90 -9.64
N THR A 388 14.12 15.01 -10.28
CA THR A 388 12.72 15.25 -10.70
C THR A 388 12.39 14.45 -11.97
N PRO A 389 11.30 13.66 -12.03
CA PRO A 389 11.00 12.80 -13.18
C PRO A 389 10.48 13.56 -14.42
N LEU A 390 10.01 14.80 -14.23
CA LEU A 390 9.36 15.60 -15.27
C LEU A 390 9.89 17.03 -15.25
N SER A 391 9.95 17.64 -16.42
CA SER A 391 10.34 19.04 -16.59
C SER A 391 9.29 19.96 -15.98
N LEU A 392 9.77 21.04 -15.36
CA LEU A 392 8.96 22.07 -14.73
C LEU A 392 9.20 23.41 -15.40
N GLY A 393 8.12 24.14 -15.64
CA GLY A 393 8.18 25.37 -16.39
C GLY A 393 6.96 26.25 -16.18
N VAL A 394 6.90 27.32 -16.97
CA VAL A 394 5.77 28.26 -16.98
C VAL A 394 5.20 28.42 -18.39
N GLU A 395 3.91 28.76 -18.45
CA GLU A 395 3.31 29.21 -19.70
C GLU A 395 3.85 30.59 -20.09
N THR A 396 4.29 30.73 -21.34
CA THR A 396 4.73 32.01 -21.91
C THR A 396 3.87 32.42 -23.10
N MET A 397 4.10 33.63 -23.61
CA MET A 397 3.36 34.20 -24.73
C MET A 397 3.32 33.23 -25.92
N GLY A 398 2.12 33.00 -26.47
CA GLY A 398 1.91 32.01 -27.54
C GLY A 398 1.42 30.64 -27.05
N GLY A 399 1.21 30.47 -25.74
CA GLY A 399 0.72 29.21 -25.15
C GLY A 399 1.79 28.12 -25.14
N LEU A 400 3.06 28.52 -25.09
CA LEU A 400 4.22 27.63 -25.04
C LEU A 400 4.61 27.35 -23.60
N MET A 401 5.15 26.16 -23.34
CA MET A 401 5.80 25.83 -22.08
C MET A 401 7.29 26.21 -22.18
N THR A 402 7.73 27.15 -21.35
CA THR A 402 9.16 27.43 -21.15
C THR A 402 9.64 26.67 -19.93
N ARG A 403 10.55 25.71 -20.13
CA ARG A 403 11.11 24.88 -19.07
C ARG A 403 12.21 25.63 -18.32
N ILE A 404 12.15 25.56 -16.99
CA ILE A 404 13.11 26.19 -16.08
C ILE A 404 13.98 25.11 -15.40
N ILE A 405 13.37 23.96 -15.11
CA ILE A 405 14.06 22.77 -14.61
C ILE A 405 13.71 21.63 -15.56
N GLU A 406 14.71 21.07 -16.24
CA GLU A 406 14.52 19.90 -17.10
C GLU A 406 14.32 18.63 -16.25
N ARG A 407 13.62 17.64 -16.79
CA ARG A 407 13.54 16.31 -16.19
C ARG A 407 14.92 15.72 -15.92
N ASN A 408 15.01 14.82 -14.95
CA ASN A 408 16.24 14.19 -14.45
C ASN A 408 17.24 15.18 -13.84
N THR A 409 16.84 16.42 -13.53
CA THR A 409 17.67 17.32 -12.73
C THR A 409 17.73 16.82 -11.29
N THR A 410 18.93 16.67 -10.74
CA THR A 410 19.18 16.27 -9.35
C THR A 410 18.50 17.22 -8.36
N ILE A 411 17.85 16.67 -7.34
CA ILE A 411 17.17 17.40 -6.26
C ILE A 411 17.88 17.20 -4.92
N PRO A 412 17.87 18.19 -4.01
CA PRO A 412 17.20 19.49 -4.12
C PRO A 412 17.87 20.46 -5.11
N VAL A 413 17.08 21.32 -5.75
CA VAL A 413 17.58 22.28 -6.74
C VAL A 413 16.80 23.59 -6.71
N ARG A 414 17.49 24.70 -6.99
CA ARG A 414 16.90 26.01 -7.18
C ARG A 414 17.34 26.62 -8.51
N ARG A 415 16.38 27.01 -9.34
CA ARG A 415 16.60 27.69 -10.63
C ARG A 415 15.73 28.92 -10.73
N SER A 416 16.23 29.95 -11.38
CA SER A 416 15.50 31.20 -11.61
C SER A 416 15.66 31.61 -13.07
N GLU A 417 14.58 32.10 -13.66
CA GLU A 417 14.57 32.66 -15.01
C GLU A 417 13.82 34.00 -15.02
N VAL A 418 14.26 34.92 -15.86
CA VAL A 418 13.69 36.27 -15.94
C VAL A 418 12.78 36.37 -17.16
N PHE A 419 11.51 36.64 -16.89
CA PHE A 419 10.47 36.92 -17.88
C PHE A 419 10.13 38.41 -17.89
N SER A 420 9.27 38.81 -18.81
CA SER A 420 8.77 40.19 -18.91
C SER A 420 7.29 40.22 -19.30
N THR A 421 6.65 41.38 -19.15
CA THR A 421 5.28 41.63 -19.61
C THR A 421 5.12 41.48 -21.11
N ALA A 422 3.96 40.97 -21.52
CA ALA A 422 3.58 40.77 -22.93
C ALA A 422 2.89 42.02 -23.53
N GLU A 423 2.31 42.87 -22.68
CA GLU A 423 1.55 44.05 -23.06
C GLU A 423 2.10 45.34 -22.43
N ASP A 424 1.87 46.48 -23.09
CA ASP A 424 2.25 47.79 -22.58
C ASP A 424 1.40 48.16 -21.36
N ASN A 425 2.03 48.71 -20.32
CA ASN A 425 1.37 49.12 -19.08
C ASN A 425 0.64 47.97 -18.35
N GLN A 426 1.07 46.73 -18.56
CA GLN A 426 0.52 45.54 -17.90
C GLN A 426 0.72 45.63 -16.37
N PRO A 427 -0.35 45.77 -15.56
CA PRO A 427 -0.23 46.01 -14.12
C PRO A 427 0.03 44.75 -13.30
N ALA A 428 -0.09 43.56 -13.93
CA ALA A 428 0.10 42.27 -13.30
C ALA A 428 0.43 41.18 -14.33
N VAL A 429 1.17 40.16 -13.91
CA VAL A 429 1.52 38.98 -14.73
C VAL A 429 0.94 37.72 -14.10
N ASP A 430 0.25 36.92 -14.91
CA ASP A 430 -0.20 35.59 -14.55
C ASP A 430 0.93 34.56 -14.76
N ILE A 431 1.18 33.75 -13.74
CA ILE A 431 2.17 32.68 -13.75
C ILE A 431 1.44 31.35 -13.68
N ASN A 432 1.40 30.64 -14.80
CA ASN A 432 0.87 29.27 -14.88
C ASN A 432 2.03 28.28 -14.79
N VAL A 433 2.10 27.53 -13.69
CA VAL A 433 3.14 26.55 -13.41
C VAL A 433 2.76 25.20 -14.01
N LEU A 434 3.62 24.64 -14.85
CA LEU A 434 3.36 23.44 -15.64
C LEU A 434 4.38 22.34 -15.36
N GLN A 435 3.95 21.09 -15.53
CA GLN A 435 4.82 19.91 -15.52
C GLN A 435 4.56 19.04 -16.76
N GLY A 436 5.64 18.68 -17.46
CA GLY A 436 5.59 17.81 -18.62
C GLY A 436 6.59 18.16 -19.72
N GLU A 437 6.55 17.38 -20.80
CA GLU A 437 7.57 17.41 -21.87
C GLU A 437 7.03 17.99 -23.18
N ARG A 438 5.75 18.37 -23.24
CA ARG A 438 5.12 18.87 -24.47
C ARG A 438 5.48 20.34 -24.68
N GLU A 439 5.59 20.78 -25.93
CA GLU A 439 5.92 22.19 -26.24
C GLU A 439 4.77 23.15 -25.92
N MET A 440 3.52 22.70 -26.12
CA MET A 440 2.33 23.52 -25.86
C MET A 440 1.89 23.40 -24.40
N ALA A 441 1.67 24.54 -23.73
CA ALA A 441 1.27 24.59 -22.33
C ALA A 441 0.03 23.74 -22.01
N LYS A 442 -0.99 23.81 -22.88
CA LYS A 442 -2.26 23.06 -22.75
C LYS A 442 -2.12 21.53 -22.75
N ASP A 443 -1.01 21.02 -23.28
CA ASP A 443 -0.76 19.58 -23.39
C ASP A 443 0.05 19.06 -22.19
N ASN A 444 0.43 19.94 -21.26
CA ASN A 444 1.13 19.62 -20.03
C ASN A 444 0.19 19.75 -18.81
N ARG A 445 0.61 19.20 -17.68
CA ARG A 445 -0.17 19.27 -16.45
C ARG A 445 0.02 20.64 -15.80
N LEU A 446 -1.07 21.40 -15.67
CA LEU A 446 -1.11 22.58 -14.81
C LEU A 446 -1.00 22.15 -13.35
N LEU A 447 0.03 22.64 -12.66
CA LEU A 447 0.28 22.42 -11.24
C LEU A 447 -0.32 23.52 -10.37
N GLY A 448 -0.29 24.77 -10.86
CA GLY A 448 -0.83 25.91 -10.13
C GLY A 448 -0.81 27.19 -10.95
N HIS A 449 -1.60 28.16 -10.50
CA HIS A 449 -1.67 29.51 -11.08
C HIS A 449 -1.58 30.53 -9.95
N PHE A 450 -0.82 31.58 -10.17
CA PHE A 450 -0.82 32.74 -9.29
C PHE A 450 -0.48 34.00 -10.07
N LYS A 451 -0.88 35.15 -9.52
CA LYS A 451 -0.77 36.44 -10.18
C LYS A 451 0.16 37.35 -9.38
N LEU A 452 1.18 37.88 -10.04
CA LEU A 452 2.06 38.91 -9.48
C LEU A 452 1.47 40.28 -9.83
N GLU A 453 0.91 40.96 -8.82
CA GLU A 453 0.25 42.26 -9.00
C GLU A 453 1.13 43.45 -8.65
N GLY A 454 0.78 44.60 -9.21
CA GLY A 454 1.37 45.89 -8.86
C GLY A 454 2.71 46.12 -9.53
N ILE A 455 2.87 45.59 -10.74
CA ILE A 455 3.99 45.85 -11.65
C ILE A 455 3.90 47.32 -12.09
N PRO A 456 5.00 48.10 -12.02
CA PRO A 456 5.01 49.48 -12.51
C PRO A 456 4.62 49.58 -13.98
N LEU A 457 3.89 50.64 -14.34
CA LEU A 457 3.50 50.89 -15.73
C LEU A 457 4.76 51.16 -16.56
N ALA A 458 5.04 50.27 -17.52
CA ALA A 458 6.17 50.37 -18.44
C ALA A 458 5.78 49.77 -19.79
N ALA A 459 6.54 50.08 -20.85
CA ALA A 459 6.40 49.40 -22.12
C ALA A 459 6.66 47.89 -21.96
N ARG A 460 6.00 47.06 -22.77
CA ARG A 460 6.22 45.61 -22.80
C ARG A 460 7.70 45.29 -22.99
N GLY A 461 8.17 44.20 -22.41
CA GLY A 461 9.59 43.81 -22.48
C GLY A 461 10.51 44.51 -21.47
N LEU A 462 10.06 45.55 -20.75
CA LEU A 462 10.88 46.26 -19.77
C LEU A 462 10.81 45.71 -18.34
N PRO A 463 9.63 45.37 -17.78
CA PRO A 463 9.56 44.78 -16.44
C PRO A 463 10.34 43.47 -16.36
N GLN A 464 11.14 43.29 -15.30
CA GLN A 464 11.94 42.09 -15.10
C GLN A 464 11.31 41.24 -14.00
N ILE A 465 10.58 40.20 -14.42
CA ILE A 465 9.88 39.28 -13.52
C ILE A 465 10.74 38.02 -13.37
N GLU A 466 11.44 37.92 -12.25
CA GLU A 466 12.25 36.76 -11.92
C GLU A 466 11.36 35.68 -11.29
N VAL A 467 11.20 34.56 -12.01
CA VAL A 467 10.46 33.39 -11.52
C VAL A 467 11.46 32.35 -11.04
N THR A 468 11.33 31.92 -9.79
CA THR A 468 12.21 30.96 -9.14
C THR A 468 11.45 29.68 -8.81
N PHE A 469 12.02 28.56 -9.22
CA PHE A 469 11.58 27.21 -8.88
C PHE A 469 12.56 26.63 -7.86
N ASP A 470 12.04 26.15 -6.74
CA ASP A 470 12.78 25.54 -5.64
C ASP A 470 12.17 24.17 -5.35
N ILE A 471 12.93 23.10 -5.56
CA ILE A 471 12.49 21.71 -5.30
C ILE A 471 13.29 21.19 -4.11
N ASP A 472 12.59 20.72 -3.09
CA ASP A 472 13.21 20.14 -1.89
C ASP A 472 13.61 18.66 -2.06
N ALA A 473 14.19 18.06 -1.02
CA ALA A 473 14.61 16.66 -1.03
C ALA A 473 13.44 15.63 -1.05
N ASN A 474 12.20 16.08 -0.89
CA ASN A 474 10.99 15.25 -1.06
C ASN A 474 10.39 15.41 -2.47
N GLY A 475 10.98 16.25 -3.31
CA GLY A 475 10.44 16.59 -4.63
C GLY A 475 9.30 17.61 -4.58
N ILE A 476 9.09 18.31 -3.45
CA ILE A 476 8.02 19.31 -3.31
C ILE A 476 8.47 20.62 -3.95
N LEU A 477 7.61 21.19 -4.81
CA LEU A 477 7.90 22.40 -5.57
C LEU A 477 7.39 23.67 -4.88
N LYS A 478 8.26 24.67 -4.74
CA LYS A 478 7.89 26.05 -4.41
C LYS A 478 8.25 26.96 -5.58
N VAL A 479 7.27 27.76 -6.03
CA VAL A 479 7.46 28.74 -7.09
C VAL A 479 7.26 30.15 -6.54
N SER A 480 8.23 31.04 -6.76
CA SER A 480 8.06 32.47 -6.47
C SER A 480 8.30 33.31 -7.72
N ALA A 481 7.60 34.44 -7.82
CA ALA A 481 7.81 35.44 -8.85
C ALA A 481 8.08 36.78 -8.17
N LYS A 482 9.15 37.45 -8.59
CA LYS A 482 9.57 38.74 -8.04
C LYS A 482 9.83 39.73 -9.16
N ASP A 483 9.20 40.90 -9.09
CA ASP A 483 9.59 42.04 -9.92
C ASP A 483 10.87 42.65 -9.37
N LYS A 484 11.94 42.66 -10.17
CA LYS A 484 13.26 43.17 -9.74
C LYS A 484 13.25 44.69 -9.53
N ALA A 485 12.34 45.43 -10.16
CA ALA A 485 12.26 46.88 -10.01
C ALA A 485 11.53 47.29 -8.73
N SER A 486 10.33 46.77 -8.49
CA SER A 486 9.54 47.12 -7.30
C SER A 486 9.87 46.28 -6.06
N SER A 487 10.63 45.18 -6.23
CA SER A 487 10.85 44.15 -5.20
C SER A 487 9.57 43.49 -4.67
N LYS A 488 8.42 43.71 -5.33
CA LYS A 488 7.20 42.97 -5.03
C LYS A 488 7.40 41.50 -5.39
N GLU A 489 7.02 40.64 -4.49
CA GLU A 489 7.10 39.20 -4.63
C GLU A 489 5.73 38.59 -4.37
N GLN A 490 5.41 37.57 -5.16
CA GLN A 490 4.33 36.66 -4.86
C GLN A 490 4.87 35.24 -5.00
N SER A 491 4.45 34.35 -4.12
CA SER A 491 4.88 32.96 -4.19
C SER A 491 3.72 32.03 -3.97
N VAL A 492 3.76 30.90 -4.65
CA VAL A 492 2.92 29.75 -4.35
C VAL A 492 3.84 28.60 -3.97
N THR A 493 3.64 28.04 -2.78
CA THR A 493 4.13 26.68 -2.57
C THR A 493 3.16 25.79 -3.32
N ILE A 494 3.66 25.08 -4.34
CA ILE A 494 2.89 24.01 -4.97
C ILE A 494 2.98 22.83 -4.00
N SER A 495 2.24 22.97 -2.90
CA SER A 495 1.96 21.93 -1.90
C SER A 495 0.46 21.64 -1.88
N GLY A 496 -0.23 21.98 -2.98
CA GLY A 496 -1.67 22.22 -3.03
C GLY A 496 -2.38 21.62 -4.25
N ALA A 497 -1.70 20.74 -5.01
CA ALA A 497 -2.40 19.84 -5.91
C ALA A 497 -2.94 18.60 -5.15
N SER A 498 -3.09 18.68 -3.82
CA SER A 498 -3.84 17.69 -3.07
C SER A 498 -5.30 17.73 -3.54
N SER A 499 -5.89 16.55 -3.73
CA SER A 499 -7.33 16.39 -3.92
C SER A 499 -8.15 16.83 -2.70
N LEU A 500 -7.46 17.19 -1.60
CA LEU A 500 -8.01 17.46 -0.29
C LEU A 500 -7.61 18.87 0.18
N GLU A 501 -8.57 19.62 0.69
CA GLU A 501 -8.27 20.85 1.42
C GLU A 501 -7.73 20.52 2.82
N GLN A 502 -6.94 21.41 3.43
CA GLN A 502 -6.39 21.17 4.78
C GLN A 502 -7.49 20.91 5.82
N ALA A 503 -8.64 21.60 5.70
CA ALA A 503 -9.80 21.37 6.56
C ALA A 503 -10.41 19.97 6.36
N GLU A 504 -10.34 19.42 5.14
CA GLU A 504 -10.77 18.06 4.82
C GLU A 504 -9.80 17.04 5.45
N VAL A 505 -8.49 17.25 5.32
CA VAL A 505 -7.47 16.42 5.99
C VAL A 505 -7.64 16.42 7.51
N ASP A 506 -7.89 17.57 8.12
CA ASP A 506 -8.12 17.68 9.57
C ASP A 506 -9.42 16.99 10.01
N ARG A 507 -10.46 16.99 9.17
CA ARG A 507 -11.68 16.21 9.40
C ARG A 507 -11.39 14.72 9.31
N MET A 508 -10.71 14.28 8.25
CA MET A 508 -10.33 12.88 8.02
C MET A 508 -9.45 12.34 9.15
N LEU A 509 -8.55 13.16 9.70
CA LEU A 509 -7.76 12.82 10.89
C LEU A 509 -8.64 12.54 12.11
N LYS A 510 -9.65 13.37 12.35
CA LYS A 510 -10.61 13.18 13.46
C LYS A 510 -11.46 11.94 13.23
N ASP A 511 -11.92 11.74 12.01
CA ASP A 511 -12.72 10.57 11.62
C ASP A 511 -11.88 9.30 11.82
N ALA A 512 -10.64 9.26 11.31
CA ALA A 512 -9.69 8.16 11.51
C ALA A 512 -9.41 7.87 13.00
N ALA A 513 -9.32 8.89 13.85
CA ALA A 513 -9.16 8.71 15.29
C ALA A 513 -10.41 8.15 15.97
N SER A 514 -11.61 8.63 15.59
CA SER A 514 -12.90 8.10 16.09
C SER A 514 -13.07 6.63 15.72
N TYR A 515 -12.79 6.34 14.46
CA TYR A 515 -12.75 5.01 13.89
C TYR A 515 -11.79 4.05 14.60
N ALA A 516 -10.58 4.49 14.91
CA ALA A 516 -9.64 3.68 15.69
C ALA A 516 -10.17 3.35 17.10
N ALA A 517 -10.93 4.25 17.71
CA ALA A 517 -11.58 4.00 19.01
C ALA A 517 -12.73 2.98 18.88
N GLU A 518 -13.53 3.07 17.82
CA GLU A 518 -14.57 2.09 17.50
C GLU A 518 -14.00 0.70 17.24
N ASP A 519 -12.94 0.61 16.44
CA ASP A 519 -12.25 -0.66 16.13
C ASP A 519 -11.66 -1.28 17.40
N ARG A 520 -11.06 -0.47 18.28
CA ARG A 520 -10.56 -0.93 19.58
C ARG A 520 -11.68 -1.47 20.46
N LYS A 521 -12.77 -0.71 20.61
CA LYS A 521 -13.93 -1.17 21.38
C LYS A 521 -14.41 -2.51 20.84
N ARG A 522 -14.60 -2.63 19.53
CA ARG A 522 -15.07 -3.86 18.90
C ARG A 522 -14.11 -5.04 19.08
N ARG A 523 -12.81 -4.80 19.05
CA ARG A 523 -11.78 -5.80 19.38
C ARG A 523 -11.95 -6.30 20.81
N GLU A 524 -12.12 -5.41 21.78
CA GLU A 524 -12.38 -5.77 23.17
C GLU A 524 -13.67 -6.59 23.30
N GLU A 525 -14.74 -6.27 22.55
CA GLU A 525 -15.98 -7.06 22.54
C GLU A 525 -15.73 -8.50 22.03
N VAL A 526 -14.94 -8.66 20.96
CA VAL A 526 -14.62 -9.98 20.39
C VAL A 526 -13.69 -10.76 21.32
N GLU A 527 -12.69 -10.13 21.92
CA GLU A 527 -11.80 -10.77 22.89
C GLU A 527 -12.57 -11.27 24.11
N GLN A 528 -13.50 -10.48 24.65
CA GLN A 528 -14.36 -10.93 25.76
C GLN A 528 -15.24 -12.12 25.37
N ARG A 529 -15.74 -12.18 24.14
CA ARG A 529 -16.49 -13.34 23.64
C ARG A 529 -15.61 -14.58 23.51
N ASN A 530 -14.43 -14.45 22.94
CA ASN A 530 -13.49 -15.56 22.78
C ASN A 530 -13.01 -16.10 24.13
N GLU A 531 -12.72 -15.23 25.10
CA GLU A 531 -12.41 -15.62 26.48
C GLU A 531 -13.57 -16.39 27.12
N ALA A 532 -14.80 -15.90 26.94
CA ALA A 532 -15.99 -16.56 27.45
C ALA A 532 -16.23 -17.92 26.78
N ASP A 533 -16.11 -18.04 25.46
CA ASP A 533 -16.21 -19.31 24.73
C ASP A 533 -15.13 -20.32 25.19
N SER A 534 -13.90 -19.86 25.39
CA SER A 534 -12.79 -20.68 25.92
C SER A 534 -13.08 -21.16 27.35
N LEU A 535 -13.58 -20.28 28.22
CA LEU A 535 -13.98 -20.64 29.58
C LEU A 535 -15.13 -21.65 29.59
N VAL A 536 -16.16 -21.45 28.75
CA VAL A 536 -17.26 -22.40 28.57
C VAL A 536 -16.71 -23.79 28.23
N TYR A 537 -15.83 -23.86 27.24
CA TYR A 537 -15.22 -25.13 26.80
C TYR A 537 -14.40 -25.81 27.90
N GLN A 538 -13.58 -25.04 28.63
CA GLN A 538 -12.77 -25.57 29.74
C GLN A 538 -13.64 -26.15 30.86
N VAL A 539 -14.69 -25.42 31.25
CA VAL A 539 -15.63 -25.86 32.29
C VAL A 539 -16.45 -27.07 31.83
N GLU A 540 -16.89 -27.11 30.56
CA GLU A 540 -17.56 -28.28 29.97
C GLU A 540 -16.70 -29.54 30.02
N ARG A 541 -15.43 -29.42 29.62
CA ARG A 541 -14.50 -30.55 29.65
C ARG A 541 -14.31 -31.05 31.08
N LYS A 542 -14.09 -30.14 32.03
CA LYS A 542 -13.92 -30.49 33.44
C LYS A 542 -15.17 -31.16 34.04
N LEU A 543 -16.36 -30.66 33.72
CA LEU A 543 -17.63 -31.29 34.11
C LEU A 543 -17.79 -32.71 33.54
N SER A 544 -17.30 -32.95 32.32
CA SER A 544 -17.32 -34.29 31.72
C SER A 544 -16.33 -35.27 32.37
N GLU A 545 -15.19 -34.76 32.86
CA GLU A 545 -14.13 -35.57 33.50
C GLU A 545 -14.46 -35.93 34.97
N VAL A 546 -15.08 -35.02 35.73
CA VAL A 546 -15.31 -35.17 37.19
C VAL A 546 -16.77 -35.53 37.53
N GLY A 547 -17.64 -35.67 36.52
CA GLY A 547 -19.10 -35.57 36.61
C GLY A 547 -19.87 -36.42 37.63
N SER A 548 -19.28 -37.47 38.24
CA SER A 548 -19.90 -38.30 39.29
C SER A 548 -19.33 -38.08 40.71
N ALA A 549 -18.26 -37.30 40.88
CA ALA A 549 -17.58 -37.06 42.16
C ALA A 549 -17.97 -35.72 42.81
N LEU A 550 -18.79 -34.90 42.16
CA LEU A 550 -19.11 -33.53 42.60
C LEU A 550 -20.34 -33.47 43.52
N PRO A 551 -20.32 -32.62 44.57
CA PRO A 551 -21.52 -32.33 45.35
C PRO A 551 -22.66 -31.80 44.48
N VAL A 552 -23.86 -32.36 44.64
CA VAL A 552 -25.05 -32.08 43.80
C VAL A 552 -25.36 -30.58 43.70
N HIS A 553 -25.23 -29.86 44.81
CA HIS A 553 -25.53 -28.42 44.87
C HIS A 553 -24.51 -27.57 44.10
N GLU A 554 -23.22 -27.86 44.22
CA GLU A 554 -22.16 -27.14 43.49
C GLU A 554 -22.20 -27.45 41.99
N LYS A 555 -22.51 -28.70 41.63
CA LYS A 555 -22.72 -29.10 40.23
C LYS A 555 -23.86 -28.33 39.58
N ALA A 556 -25.02 -28.24 40.24
CA ALA A 556 -26.18 -27.52 39.72
C ALA A 556 -25.89 -26.01 39.50
N ARG A 557 -25.19 -25.38 40.46
CA ARG A 557 -24.79 -23.97 40.35
C ARG A 557 -23.84 -23.71 39.19
N LEU A 558 -22.89 -24.62 38.95
CA LEU A 558 -21.94 -24.52 37.84
C LEU A 558 -22.63 -24.72 36.48
N GLU A 559 -23.54 -25.70 36.37
CA GLU A 559 -24.33 -25.94 35.16
C GLU A 559 -25.24 -24.75 34.81
N GLU A 560 -25.85 -24.11 35.80
CA GLU A 560 -26.67 -22.91 35.62
C GLU A 560 -25.85 -21.71 35.11
N ALA A 561 -24.71 -21.43 35.73
CA ALA A 561 -23.79 -20.36 35.30
C ALA A 561 -23.25 -20.62 33.87
N LEU A 562 -22.91 -21.87 33.57
CA LEU A 562 -22.44 -22.29 32.25
C LEU A 562 -23.51 -22.10 31.18
N GLN A 563 -24.75 -22.51 31.46
CA GLN A 563 -25.87 -22.35 30.53
C GLN A 563 -26.22 -20.87 30.30
N SER A 564 -26.14 -20.06 31.36
CA SER A 564 -26.39 -18.61 31.29
C SER A 564 -25.39 -17.92 30.38
N LEU A 565 -24.09 -18.22 30.53
CA LEU A 565 -23.04 -17.66 29.66
C LEU A 565 -23.20 -18.12 28.20
N LYS A 566 -23.50 -19.40 27.96
CA LYS A 566 -23.78 -19.93 26.60
C LYS A 566 -24.96 -19.24 25.92
N ASN A 567 -26.04 -19.02 26.66
CA ASN A 567 -27.23 -18.33 26.13
C ASN A 567 -26.88 -16.88 25.78
N ALA A 568 -26.18 -16.17 26.66
CA ALA A 568 -25.72 -14.81 26.40
C ALA A 568 -24.81 -14.71 25.16
N LEU A 569 -23.93 -15.70 24.95
CA LEU A 569 -23.08 -15.79 23.77
C LEU A 569 -23.88 -16.07 22.49
N LYS A 570 -24.89 -16.94 22.54
CA LYS A 570 -25.80 -17.19 21.40
C LYS A 570 -26.66 -15.99 21.04
N GLU A 571 -27.17 -15.29 22.03
CA GLU A 571 -28.12 -14.19 21.85
C GLU A 571 -27.44 -12.86 21.48
N GLY A 572 -26.10 -12.81 21.49
CA GLY A 572 -25.41 -11.57 21.14
C GLY A 572 -25.43 -10.55 22.28
N ALA A 573 -25.38 -10.98 23.54
CA ALA A 573 -25.41 -10.10 24.71
C ALA A 573 -24.26 -9.06 24.72
N THR A 574 -24.44 -7.99 25.49
CA THR A 574 -23.47 -6.89 25.61
C THR A 574 -22.17 -7.33 26.29
N PRO A 575 -21.03 -6.64 26.05
CA PRO A 575 -19.76 -6.98 26.67
C PRO A 575 -19.79 -7.00 28.20
N ASP A 576 -20.53 -6.07 28.81
CA ASP A 576 -20.67 -6.01 30.28
C ASP A 576 -21.47 -7.19 30.83
N ALA A 577 -22.52 -7.64 30.12
CA ALA A 577 -23.28 -8.82 30.51
C ALA A 577 -22.42 -10.09 30.38
N ILE A 578 -21.64 -10.21 29.31
CA ILE A 578 -20.70 -11.33 29.11
C ILE A 578 -19.63 -11.33 30.22
N ARG A 579 -19.10 -10.15 30.58
CA ARG A 579 -18.11 -10.03 31.66
C ARG A 579 -18.67 -10.49 33.01
N GLY A 580 -19.87 -10.04 33.38
CA GLY A 580 -20.53 -10.47 34.63
C GLY A 580 -20.77 -11.98 34.67
N LEU A 581 -21.30 -12.56 33.60
CA LEU A 581 -21.54 -14.00 33.51
C LEU A 581 -20.22 -14.82 33.48
N LYS A 582 -19.14 -14.27 32.91
CA LYS A 582 -17.80 -14.87 32.95
C LYS A 582 -17.26 -14.91 34.38
N GLU A 583 -17.43 -13.84 35.14
CA GLU A 583 -17.04 -13.78 36.55
C GLU A 583 -17.85 -14.76 37.40
N GLU A 584 -19.16 -14.87 37.17
CA GLU A 584 -20.03 -15.84 37.85
C GLU A 584 -19.61 -17.29 37.56
N LEU A 585 -19.36 -17.62 36.29
CA LEU A 585 -18.88 -18.95 35.90
C LEU A 585 -17.50 -19.26 36.49
N SER A 586 -16.59 -18.29 36.48
CA SER A 586 -15.25 -18.44 37.07
C SER A 586 -15.34 -18.66 38.58
N ALA A 587 -16.18 -17.90 39.28
CA ALA A 587 -16.39 -18.06 40.72
C ALA A 587 -16.98 -19.44 41.07
N ALA A 588 -17.93 -19.92 40.27
CA ALA A 588 -18.47 -21.27 40.43
C ALA A 588 -17.42 -22.36 40.16
N ALA A 589 -16.56 -22.18 39.15
CA ALA A 589 -15.48 -23.11 38.84
C ALA A 589 -14.40 -23.17 39.95
N VAL A 590 -14.05 -22.03 40.54
CA VAL A 590 -13.10 -21.96 41.68
C VAL A 590 -13.70 -22.60 42.94
N ALA A 591 -14.99 -22.37 43.23
CA ALA A 591 -15.66 -23.01 44.36
C ALA A 591 -15.64 -24.54 44.24
N LEU A 592 -15.78 -25.06 43.01
CA LEU A 592 -15.67 -26.48 42.73
C LEU A 592 -14.26 -27.02 43.01
N GLU A 593 -13.22 -26.30 42.60
CA GLU A 593 -11.82 -26.67 42.85
C GLU A 593 -11.49 -26.73 44.35
N GLN A 594 -12.00 -25.77 45.12
CA GLN A 594 -11.84 -25.75 46.56
C GLN A 594 -12.56 -26.93 47.24
N ALA A 595 -13.73 -27.32 46.74
CA ALA A 595 -14.47 -28.47 47.23
C ALA A 595 -13.75 -29.81 46.90
N GLU A 596 -13.12 -29.92 45.72
CA GLU A 596 -12.27 -31.07 45.34
C GLU A 596 -11.02 -31.17 46.25
N ALA A 597 -10.35 -30.05 46.49
CA ALA A 597 -9.14 -30.00 47.33
C ALA A 597 -9.43 -30.33 48.81
N GLN A 598 -10.59 -29.93 49.33
CA GLN A 598 -11.02 -30.28 50.69
C GLN A 598 -11.51 -31.73 50.82
N GLY A 599 -11.97 -32.35 49.71
CA GLY A 599 -12.33 -33.78 49.66
C GLY A 599 -11.11 -34.71 49.61
N ALA A 600 -9.98 -34.28 49.04
CA ALA A 600 -8.75 -35.05 48.94
C ALA A 600 -7.90 -35.08 50.23
N GLY A 601 -8.20 -34.21 51.20
CA GLY A 601 -7.45 -34.10 52.47
C GLY A 601 -7.80 -35.12 53.57
N ASN A 602 -8.76 -36.03 53.36
CA ASN A 602 -9.28 -36.89 54.44
C ASN A 602 -9.09 -38.42 54.22
N SER A 603 -8.11 -38.82 53.42
CA SER A 603 -7.71 -40.23 53.28
C SER A 603 -6.20 -40.39 53.43
N GLY A 604 -5.73 -40.67 54.65
CA GLY A 604 -4.32 -40.96 54.89
C GLY A 604 -3.95 -41.19 56.35
N HIS A 605 -4.48 -42.23 56.99
CA HIS A 605 -3.86 -42.88 58.14
C HIS A 605 -4.25 -44.37 58.17
N HIS A 606 -3.48 -45.21 57.48
CA HIS A 606 -3.17 -46.54 57.99
C HIS A 606 -1.86 -47.03 57.36
N ALA A 607 -0.86 -47.18 58.23
CA ALA A 607 0.42 -47.80 57.95
C ALA A 607 0.24 -49.27 57.56
N ASN A 608 0.95 -49.71 56.52
CA ASN A 608 1.59 -51.01 56.58
C ASN A 608 2.86 -51.02 55.72
N SER A 609 3.92 -51.54 56.33
CA SER A 609 5.27 -51.69 55.81
C SER A 609 5.41 -52.92 54.91
N SER A 610 6.04 -52.77 53.74
CA SER A 610 6.87 -53.82 53.14
C SER A 610 7.76 -53.29 52.01
N ASN A 611 9.06 -53.54 52.15
CA ASN A 611 10.17 -53.29 51.21
C ASN A 611 9.92 -53.70 49.76
N GLY A 612 10.57 -52.96 48.84
CA GLY A 612 10.97 -53.44 47.51
C GLY A 612 11.52 -52.31 46.63
N ASP A 613 12.83 -52.35 46.34
CA ASP A 613 13.61 -51.45 45.46
C ASP A 613 13.00 -51.24 44.06
N HIS A 614 13.09 -50.02 43.51
CA HIS A 614 14.12 -49.63 42.51
C HIS A 614 13.85 -48.27 41.83
N ASP A 615 14.96 -47.53 41.67
CA ASP A 615 15.36 -46.56 40.64
C ASP A 615 14.70 -45.16 40.48
N VAL A 616 15.51 -44.22 40.96
CA VAL A 616 15.72 -42.81 40.59
C VAL A 616 16.00 -42.64 39.09
N ILE A 617 15.51 -41.58 38.43
CA ILE A 617 16.30 -40.61 37.64
C ILE A 617 15.56 -39.26 37.62
N ASP A 618 16.07 -38.30 38.39
CA ASP A 618 15.90 -36.86 38.18
C ASP A 618 16.74 -36.43 36.97
N ALA A 619 16.19 -35.56 36.12
CA ALA A 619 16.97 -34.74 35.21
C ALA A 619 16.41 -33.32 35.18
N GLU A 620 17.20 -32.44 35.77
CA GLU A 620 17.12 -30.98 35.74
C GLU A 620 17.16 -30.45 34.28
N PHE A 621 16.49 -29.33 34.04
CA PHE A 621 16.61 -28.57 32.80
C PHE A 621 17.21 -27.20 33.13
N GLU A 622 18.44 -26.95 32.65
CA GLU A 622 19.13 -25.66 32.67
C GLU A 622 18.59 -24.73 31.57
N GLU A 623 18.53 -23.44 31.89
CA GLU A 623 18.30 -22.34 30.95
C GLU A 623 19.47 -22.14 29.98
N GLN A 624 19.16 -22.03 28.69
CA GLN A 624 19.80 -21.07 27.78
C GLN A 624 18.76 -20.43 26.87
#